data_AF-A0A9X2MD96-F1
#
_entry.id   AF-A0A9X2MD96-F1
#
_cell.length_a   1.000
_cell.length_b   1.000
_cell.length_c   1.000
_cell.angle_alpha   90.00
_cell.angle_beta   90.00
_cell.angle_gamma   90.00
#
_symmetry.space_group_name_H-M   'P 1'
#
loop_
_entity.id
_entity.type
_entity.pdbx_description
1 polymer ?
#
loop_
_entity_poly.entity_id
_entity_poly.type
_entity_poly.pdbx_seq_one_letter_code
_entity_poly.pdbx_strand_id
1 'polypeptide(L)'
;MFFNKQVIYNGSSKKKYNEIINILELNNIKYTEKIRNINKDIGPMMNKMMVGTLGEKEDFSYEYTIWVSDEKYELASNLIKNIEI
;
A
#
# COMPACT_ATOMS: atom_id res chain seq x y z
N MET A 1 22.65 -8.72 6.31
CA MET A 1 22.98 -7.28 6.25
C MET A 1 23.03 -6.95 4.76
N PHE A 2 22.11 -6.22 4.13
CA PHE A 2 21.33 -5.06 4.56
C PHE A 2 20.02 -5.02 3.76
N PHE A 3 18.87 -5.03 4.42
CA PHE A 3 17.61 -4.68 3.76
C PHE A 3 17.48 -3.15 3.77
N ASN A 4 18.33 -2.46 3.01
CA ASN A 4 18.21 -1.02 2.78
C ASN A 4 17.03 -0.80 1.83
N LYS A 5 15.82 -1.01 2.36
CA LYS A 5 14.56 -0.81 1.67
C LYS A 5 13.81 0.30 2.39
N GLN A 6 13.48 1.35 1.66
CA GLN A 6 12.72 2.49 2.19
C GLN A 6 11.26 2.40 1.75
N VAL A 7 10.36 2.79 2.64
CA VAL A 7 8.92 2.89 2.33
C VAL A 7 8.71 4.13 1.47
N ILE A 8 8.13 3.95 0.30
CA ILE A 8 7.75 5.06 -0.60
C ILE A 8 6.26 5.37 -0.55
N TYR A 9 5.45 4.39 -0.15
CA TYR A 9 4.02 4.54 -0.03
C TYR A 9 3.51 3.69 1.12
N ASN A 10 2.68 4.29 1.96
CA ASN A 10 1.87 3.59 2.93
C ASN A 10 0.50 4.26 3.00
N GLY A 11 -0.56 3.54 2.65
CA GLY A 11 -1.91 4.07 2.72
C GLY A 11 -2.97 3.13 2.17
N SER A 12 -4.23 3.54 2.28
CA SER A 12 -5.38 2.70 1.91
C SER A 12 -5.94 2.98 0.51
N SER A 13 -5.39 3.97 -0.20
CA SER A 13 -5.92 4.35 -1.52
C SER A 13 -5.42 3.41 -2.60
N LYS A 14 -6.29 2.50 -3.06
CA LYS A 14 -6.00 1.58 -4.18
C LYS A 14 -5.62 2.33 -5.46
N LYS A 15 -6.22 3.51 -5.70
CA LYS A 15 -5.91 4.35 -6.86
C LYS A 15 -4.46 4.82 -6.81
N LYS A 16 -4.04 5.46 -5.70
CA LYS A 16 -2.63 5.90 -5.52
C LYS A 16 -1.67 4.71 -5.58
N TYR A 17 -2.02 3.57 -4.96
CA TYR A 17 -1.23 2.35 -5.04
C TYR A 17 -0.95 1.92 -6.48
N ASN A 18 -2.00 1.80 -7.31
CA ASN A 18 -1.86 1.39 -8.70
C ASN A 18 -1.04 2.37 -9.53
N GLU A 19 -1.19 3.68 -9.31
CA GLU A 19 -0.40 4.71 -10.00
C GLU A 19 1.09 4.58 -9.67
N ILE A 20 1.42 4.36 -8.39
CA ILE A 20 2.80 4.20 -7.94
C ILE A 20 3.42 2.92 -8.52
N ILE A 21 2.71 1.80 -8.46
CA ILE A 21 3.16 0.53 -9.07
C ILE A 21 3.45 0.72 -10.56
N ASN A 22 2.53 1.34 -11.29
CA ASN A 22 2.68 1.54 -12.73
C ASN A 22 3.93 2.37 -13.06
N ILE A 23 4.21 3.43 -12.29
CA ILE A 23 5.42 4.24 -12.45
C ILE A 23 6.68 3.43 -12.17
N LEU A 24 6.69 2.61 -11.13
CA LEU A 24 7.85 1.77 -10.79
C LEU A 24 8.12 0.74 -11.89
N GLU A 25 7.08 0.09 -12.41
CA GLU A 25 7.16 -0.86 -13.52
C GLU A 25 7.67 -0.20 -14.80
N LEU A 26 7.12 0.96 -15.18
CA LEU A 26 7.54 1.72 -16.37
C LEU A 26 9.02 2.13 -16.31
N ASN A 27 9.54 2.40 -15.11
CA ASN A 27 10.93 2.77 -14.88
C ASN A 27 11.84 1.57 -14.55
N ASN A 28 11.31 0.34 -14.62
CA ASN A 28 12.01 -0.90 -14.30
C ASN A 28 12.66 -0.90 -12.88
N ILE A 29 11.98 -0.25 -11.93
CA ILE A 29 12.44 -0.15 -10.53
C ILE A 29 11.91 -1.34 -9.76
N LYS A 30 12.81 -2.13 -9.17
CA LYS A 30 12.42 -3.23 -8.28
C LYS A 30 11.80 -2.69 -7.00
N TYR A 31 10.61 -3.17 -6.68
CA TYR A 31 9.91 -2.87 -5.44
C TYR A 31 9.47 -4.13 -4.70
N THR A 32 9.01 -3.94 -3.48
CA THR A 32 8.35 -4.95 -2.67
C THR A 32 7.02 -4.38 -2.24
N GLU A 33 5.94 -5.12 -2.40
CA GLU A 33 4.60 -4.74 -1.97
C GLU A 33 4.15 -5.59 -0.78
N LYS A 34 3.32 -5.00 0.08
CA LYS A 34 2.57 -5.71 1.11
C LYS A 34 1.17 -5.13 1.13
N ILE A 35 0.19 -6.01 0.97
CA ILE A 35 -1.22 -5.67 1.02
C ILE A 35 -1.78 -6.33 2.28
N ARG A 36 -2.23 -5.52 3.23
CA ARG A 36 -2.90 -6.00 4.46
C ARG A 36 -4.38 -5.71 4.37
N ASN A 37 -5.21 -6.73 4.60
CA ASN A 37 -6.64 -6.54 4.74
C ASN A 37 -6.95 -6.31 6.23
N ILE A 38 -7.38 -5.10 6.56
CA ILE A 38 -7.65 -4.63 7.91
C ILE A 38 -8.89 -5.34 8.49
N ASN A 39 -9.87 -5.71 7.65
CA ASN A 39 -11.08 -6.43 8.08
C ASN A 39 -10.84 -7.92 8.32
N LYS A 40 -9.82 -8.51 7.69
CA LYS A 40 -9.54 -9.95 7.78
C LYS A 40 -8.55 -10.32 8.90
N ASP A 41 -7.82 -9.33 9.42
CA ASP A 41 -6.91 -9.47 10.58
C ASP A 41 -7.68 -9.55 11.91
N ILE A 42 -8.96 -9.15 11.90
CA ILE A 42 -9.94 -9.51 12.92
C ILE A 42 -10.19 -11.01 12.75
N GLY A 43 -9.44 -11.83 13.48
CA GLY A 43 -9.48 -13.29 13.38
C GLY A 43 -10.90 -13.88 13.54
N PRO A 44 -11.05 -15.22 13.47
CA PRO A 44 -12.35 -15.91 13.50
C PRO A 44 -13.22 -15.69 14.77
N MET A 45 -12.81 -14.78 15.67
CA MET A 45 -13.47 -14.46 16.94
C MET A 45 -14.59 -13.42 16.83
N MET A 46 -14.79 -12.73 15.69
CA MET A 46 -15.89 -11.77 15.50
C MET A 46 -17.09 -12.29 14.71
N ASN A 47 -17.18 -13.60 14.46
CA ASN A 47 -18.28 -14.15 13.65
C ASN A 47 -19.64 -14.29 14.38
N LYS A 48 -19.83 -13.64 15.54
CA LYS A 48 -21.06 -13.77 16.34
C LYS A 48 -21.65 -12.47 16.90
N MET A 49 -21.04 -11.30 16.72
CA MET A 49 -21.56 -10.05 17.31
C MET A 49 -21.87 -8.91 16.33
N MET A 50 -21.39 -8.96 15.08
CA MET A 50 -21.68 -7.90 14.09
C MET A 50 -22.79 -8.30 13.10
N VAL A 51 -23.94 -8.73 13.63
CA VAL A 51 -25.21 -8.63 12.90
C VAL A 51 -25.87 -7.34 13.39
N GLY A 52 -25.33 -6.17 13.00
CA GLY A 52 -25.82 -4.94 13.61
C GLY A 52 -25.18 -3.60 13.24
N THR A 53 -24.57 -3.42 12.07
CA THR A 53 -24.28 -2.09 11.47
C THR A 53 -23.83 -2.33 10.03
N LEU A 54 -24.72 -2.41 9.04
CA LEU A 54 -25.10 -1.26 8.21
C LEU A 54 -23.92 -0.33 7.86
N GLY A 55 -23.19 -0.65 6.79
CA GLY A 55 -22.59 0.38 5.92
C GLY A 55 -21.15 0.81 6.18
N GLU A 56 -20.28 -0.05 6.71
CA GLU A 56 -18.85 0.26 6.72
C GLU A 56 -18.30 0.14 5.29
N LYS A 57 -18.06 1.29 4.66
CA LYS A 57 -17.54 1.45 3.30
C LYS A 57 -16.32 0.55 3.10
N GLU A 58 -16.46 -0.45 2.24
CA GLU A 58 -15.40 -1.42 1.89
C GLU A 58 -14.09 -0.75 1.41
N ASP A 59 -14.16 0.50 0.93
CA ASP A 59 -13.06 1.28 0.37
C ASP A 59 -11.84 1.50 1.29
N PHE A 60 -11.99 1.44 2.62
CA PHE A 60 -10.87 1.65 3.55
C PHE A 60 -10.25 0.35 4.10
N SER A 61 -10.74 -0.81 3.68
CA SER A 61 -10.44 -2.09 4.32
C SER A 61 -9.04 -2.64 4.02
N TYR A 62 -8.28 -2.00 3.15
CA TYR A 62 -6.96 -2.47 2.70
C TYR A 62 -5.91 -1.41 2.97
N GLU A 63 -4.76 -1.83 3.48
CA GLU A 63 -3.56 -1.03 3.65
C GLU A 63 -2.49 -1.56 2.69
N TYR A 64 -1.96 -0.67 1.86
CA TYR A 64 -0.95 -0.96 0.87
C TYR A 64 0.36 -0.30 1.31
N THR A 65 1.41 -1.10 1.43
CA THR A 65 2.75 -0.60 1.70
C THR A 65 3.68 -1.02 0.57
N ILE A 66 4.44 -0.07 0.05
CA ILE A 66 5.43 -0.31 -1.01
C ILE A 66 6.80 0.11 -0.50
N TRP A 67 7.77 -0.78 -0.66
CA TRP A 67 9.18 -0.52 -0.40
C TRP A 67 10.00 -0.59 -1.69
N VAL A 68 11.03 0.25 -1.77
CA VAL A 68 12.04 0.22 -2.83
C VAL A 68 13.43 0.16 -2.22
N SER A 69 14.43 -0.28 -2.99
CA SER A 69 15.83 -0.18 -2.57
C SER A 69 16.22 1.29 -2.31
N ASP A 70 17.03 1.51 -1.29
CA ASP A 70 17.55 2.83 -0.90
C ASP A 70 18.19 3.59 -2.08
N GLU A 71 18.97 2.89 -2.91
CA GLU A 71 19.58 3.41 -4.13
C GLU A 71 18.58 3.96 -5.16
N LYS A 72 17.33 3.47 -5.12
CA LYS A 72 16.24 3.88 -6.02
C LYS A 72 15.20 4.73 -5.31
N TYR A 73 15.36 4.99 -4.01
CA TYR A 73 14.39 5.72 -3.21
C TYR A 73 14.24 7.17 -3.69
N GLU A 74 15.34 7.88 -3.92
CA GLU A 74 15.28 9.27 -4.41
C GLU A 74 14.59 9.37 -5.78
N LEU A 75 14.90 8.45 -6.69
CA LEU A 75 14.27 8.38 -8.01
C LEU A 75 12.77 8.11 -7.88
N ALA A 76 12.39 7.09 -7.12
CA ALA A 76 10.99 6.74 -6.90
C ALA A 76 10.23 7.88 -6.22
N SER A 77 10.81 8.52 -5.20
CA SER A 77 10.20 9.64 -4.47
C SER A 77 9.95 10.85 -5.38
N ASN A 78 10.92 11.19 -6.25
CA ASN A 78 10.74 12.27 -7.22
C ASN A 78 9.65 11.94 -8.25
N LEU A 79 9.58 10.69 -8.73
CA LEU A 79 8.54 10.27 -9.66
C LEU A 79 7.14 10.33 -9.01
N ILE A 80 7.02 9.93 -7.74
CA ILE A 80 5.75 9.95 -6.99
C ILE A 80 5.30 11.38 -6.68
N LYS A 81 6.23 12.29 -6.35
CA LYS A 81 5.91 13.72 -6.13
C LYS A 81 5.21 14.37 -7.31
N ASN A 82 5.48 13.93 -8.54
CA ASN A 82 4.81 14.46 -9.73
C ASN A 82 3.32 14.06 -9.83
N ILE A 83 2.85 13.09 -9.04
CA ILE A 83 1.46 12.63 -9.02
C ILE A 83 0.61 13.48 -8.05
N GLU A 84 1.24 14.19 -7.11
CA GLU A 84 0.53 15.01 -6.09
C GLU A 84 0.25 16.45 -6.55
N ILE A 85 0.47 16.76 -7.84
CA ILE A 85 0.24 18.09 -8.46
C ILE A 85 -1.15 18.14 -9.09
#